data_AF-X1CP91-F1
#
_entry.id   AF-X1CP91-F1
#
_cell.length_a   1.000
_cell.length_b   1.000
_cell.length_c   1.000
_cell.angle_alpha   90.00
_cell.angle_beta   90.00
_cell.angle_gamma   90.00
#
_symmetry.space_group_name_H-M   'P 1'
#
loop_
_entity.id
_entity.type
_entity.pdbx_description
1 polymer ?
#
loop_
_entity_poly.entity_id
_entity_poly.type
_entity_poly.pdbx_seq_one_letter_code
_entity_poly.pdbx_strand_id
1 'polypeptide(L)'
;EGDKIICNEDVIYCRGIRRIEEEGRFSPLFVHAFAAKLAFLLAQNITSDPNIAQNAYGMYEQFILEAKSRDGLQGRSMRIRNRQMINSR
;
A
#
# COMPACT_ATOMS: atom_id res chain seq x y z
N GLU A 1 -12.62 -12.38 -27.07
CA GLU A 1 -11.20 -12.76 -26.86
C GLU A 1 -10.58 -11.72 -25.94
N GLY A 2 -9.94 -12.11 -24.84
CA GLY A 2 -9.32 -11.14 -23.93
C GLY A 2 -9.37 -11.57 -22.47
N ASP A 3 -8.50 -12.51 -22.08
CA ASP A 3 -8.18 -12.78 -20.67
C ASP A 3 -6.89 -13.62 -20.51
N LYS A 4 -6.04 -13.64 -21.54
CA LYS A 4 -4.85 -14.49 -21.57
C LYS A 4 -3.64 -13.66 -21.96
N ILE A 5 -2.61 -13.70 -21.12
CA ILE A 5 -1.27 -13.23 -21.48
C ILE A 5 -0.60 -14.41 -22.19
N ILE A 6 -0.35 -14.27 -23.48
CA ILE A 6 0.32 -15.29 -24.30
C ILE A 6 1.74 -14.81 -24.52
N CYS A 7 2.74 -15.61 -24.14
CA CYS A 7 4.15 -15.27 -24.29
C CYS A 7 4.97 -16.55 -24.47
N ASN A 8 5.99 -16.48 -25.31
CA ASN A 8 6.84 -17.62 -25.72
C ASN A 8 8.21 -17.54 -25.03
N GLU A 9 8.21 -17.31 -23.72
CA GLU A 9 9.42 -17.20 -22.90
C GLU A 9 9.32 -18.16 -21.71
N ASP A 10 10.45 -18.77 -21.34
CA ASP A 10 10.51 -19.76 -20.25
C ASP A 10 10.16 -19.19 -18.87
N VAL A 11 10.37 -17.88 -18.65
CA VAL A 11 10.05 -17.20 -17.39
C VAL A 11 9.52 -15.78 -17.66
N ILE A 12 8.35 -15.47 -17.08
CA ILE A 12 7.70 -14.18 -17.21
C ILE A 12 7.52 -13.56 -15.81
N TYR A 13 7.93 -12.30 -15.66
CA TYR A 13 7.70 -11.52 -14.45
C TYR A 13 6.56 -10.52 -14.69
N CYS A 14 5.47 -10.64 -13.92
CA CYS A 14 4.34 -9.74 -14.01
C CYS A 14 4.17 -8.93 -12.73
N ARG A 15 3.81 -7.65 -12.87
CA ARG A 15 3.36 -6.79 -11.77
C ARG A 15 1.89 -6.47 -11.98
N GLY A 16 1.05 -6.80 -11.02
CA GLY A 16 -0.39 -6.61 -11.10
C GLY A 16 -0.98 -6.13 -9.79
N ILE A 17 -2.23 -5.67 -9.87
CA ILE A 17 -3.06 -5.34 -8.72
C ILE A 17 -4.12 -6.44 -8.63
N ARG A 18 -4.27 -7.04 -7.45
CA ARG A 18 -5.26 -8.07 -7.17
C ARG A 18 -6.30 -7.53 -6.18
N ARG A 19 -7.57 -7.86 -6.40
CA ARG A 19 -8.61 -7.66 -5.40
C ARG A 19 -8.39 -8.62 -4.23
N ILE A 20 -8.31 -8.06 -3.03
CA ILE A 20 -8.20 -8.79 -1.78
C ILE A 20 -9.47 -8.49 -1.00
N GLU A 21 -10.21 -9.54 -0.65
CA GLU A 21 -11.46 -9.44 0.11
C GLU A 21 -11.24 -9.77 1.60
N GLU A 22 -10.16 -10.49 1.92
CA GLU A 22 -9.76 -10.79 3.29
C GLU A 22 -9.02 -9.61 3.93
N GLU A 23 -9.66 -8.98 4.91
CA GLU A 23 -9.16 -7.81 5.64
C GLU A 23 -7.81 -8.08 6.35
N GLY A 24 -7.60 -9.31 6.82
CA GLY A 24 -6.37 -9.72 7.50
C GLY A 24 -5.10 -9.74 6.63
N ARG A 25 -5.23 -9.56 5.31
CA ARG A 25 -4.07 -9.51 4.40
C ARG A 25 -3.47 -8.12 4.24
N PHE A 26 -4.16 -7.07 4.71
CA PHE A 26 -3.63 -5.72 4.69
C PHE A 26 -2.67 -5.49 5.85
N SER A 27 -1.69 -4.59 5.65
CA SER A 27 -0.83 -4.19 6.76
C SER A 27 -1.66 -3.53 7.86
N PRO A 28 -1.38 -3.78 9.15
CA PRO A 28 -2.15 -3.18 10.24
C PRO A 28 -2.23 -1.65 10.15
N LEU A 29 -1.14 -0.99 9.72
CA LEU A 29 -1.12 0.45 9.50
C LEU A 29 -2.06 0.91 8.39
N PHE A 30 -2.18 0.14 7.31
CA PHE A 30 -3.18 0.43 6.28
C PHE A 30 -4.60 0.35 6.86
N VAL A 31 -4.90 -0.67 7.67
CA VAL A 31 -6.22 -0.82 8.30
C VAL A 31 -6.52 0.37 9.22
N HIS A 32 -5.57 0.79 10.05
CA HIS A 32 -5.74 1.94 10.94
C HIS A 32 -5.90 3.27 10.18
N ALA A 33 -5.09 3.50 9.14
CA ALA A 33 -5.25 4.68 8.28
C ALA A 33 -6.61 4.68 7.57
N PHE A 34 -7.05 3.52 7.06
CA PHE A 34 -8.35 3.39 6.40
C PHE A 34 -9.51 3.66 7.37
N ALA A 35 -9.46 3.09 8.58
CA ALA A 35 -10.45 3.32 9.62
C ALA A 35 -10.50 4.81 10.04
N ALA A 36 -9.35 5.47 10.23
CA ALA A 36 -9.29 6.89 10.57
C ALA A 36 -9.88 7.77 9.47
N LYS A 37 -9.65 7.43 8.19
CA LYS A 37 -10.26 8.12 7.04
C LYS A 37 -11.79 7.99 7.05
N LEU A 38 -12.31 6.80 7.28
CA LEU A 38 -13.75 6.57 7.39
C LEU A 38 -14.35 7.34 8.58
N ALA A 39 -13.68 7.32 9.72
CA ALA A 39 -14.08 8.06 10.90
C ALA A 39 -14.15 9.57 10.62
N PHE A 40 -13.16 10.15 9.93
CA PHE A 40 -13.18 11.55 9.52
C PHE A 40 -14.38 11.88 8.61
N LEU A 41 -14.63 11.06 7.58
CA LEU A 41 -15.75 11.29 6.64
C LEU A 41 -17.12 11.22 7.32
N LEU A 42 -17.25 10.39 8.36
CA LEU A 42 -18.49 10.22 9.11
C LEU A 42 -18.62 11.19 10.28
N ALA A 43 -17.52 11.60 10.91
CA ALA A 43 -17.53 12.41 12.12
C ALA A 43 -18.33 13.70 11.92
N GLN A 44 -18.07 14.44 10.83
CA GLN A 44 -18.78 15.70 10.57
C GLN A 44 -20.30 15.50 10.43
N ASN A 45 -20.72 14.40 9.81
CA ASN A 45 -22.14 14.11 9.57
C ASN A 45 -22.85 13.56 10.82
N ILE A 46 -22.13 12.84 11.69
CA ILE A 46 -22.72 12.18 12.86
C ILE A 46 -22.68 13.07 14.10
N THR A 47 -21.55 13.71 14.38
CA THR A 47 -21.35 14.44 15.65
C THR A 47 -21.68 15.92 15.53
N SER A 48 -21.69 16.48 14.30
CA SER A 48 -21.82 17.92 14.04
C SER A 48 -20.79 18.79 14.79
N ASP A 49 -19.75 18.18 15.36
CA ASP A 49 -18.69 18.86 16.10
C ASP A 49 -17.42 18.92 15.23
N PRO A 50 -16.99 20.12 14.81
CA PRO A 50 -15.80 20.28 13.99
C PRO A 50 -14.51 19.84 14.69
N ASN A 51 -14.45 19.85 16.03
CA ASN A 51 -13.26 19.41 16.77
C ASN A 51 -13.05 17.91 16.65
N ILE A 52 -14.12 17.12 16.68
CA ILE A 52 -14.05 15.66 16.52
C ILE A 52 -13.60 15.31 15.11
N ALA A 53 -14.11 16.01 14.09
CA ALA A 53 -13.67 15.83 12.71
C ALA A 53 -12.18 16.17 12.54
N GLN A 54 -11.72 17.28 13.14
CA GLN A 54 -10.31 17.69 13.07
C GLN A 54 -9.39 16.69 13.78
N ASN A 55 -9.80 16.15 14.92
CA ASN A 55 -9.05 15.11 15.64
C ASN A 55 -8.94 13.82 14.81
N ALA A 56 -10.03 13.37 14.19
CA ALA A 56 -10.04 12.20 13.32
C ALA A 56 -9.14 12.38 12.10
N TYR A 57 -9.12 13.59 11.52
CA TYR A 57 -8.20 13.94 10.44
C TYR A 57 -6.73 13.89 10.90
N GLY A 58 -6.42 14.41 12.08
CA GLY A 58 -5.08 14.34 12.66
C GLY A 58 -4.58 12.91 12.87
N MET A 59 -5.46 12.01 13.33
CA MET A 59 -5.13 10.58 13.46
C MET A 59 -4.85 9.94 12.09
N TYR A 60 -5.64 10.27 11.07
CA TYR A 60 -5.42 9.78 9.71
C TYR A 60 -4.06 10.22 9.16
N GLU A 61 -3.68 11.49 9.34
CA GLU A 61 -2.41 12.03 8.87
C GLU A 61 -1.21 11.30 9.50
N GLN A 62 -1.27 11.05 10.81
CA GLN A 62 -0.24 10.27 11.52
C GLN A 62 -0.11 8.84 10.98
N PHE A 63 -1.22 8.11 10.86
CA PHE A 63 -1.18 6.73 10.38
C PHE A 63 -0.72 6.62 8.92
N ILE A 64 -1.05 7.59 8.05
CA ILE A 64 -0.55 7.61 6.68
C ILE A 64 0.96 7.87 6.61
N LEU A 65 1.47 8.78 7.44
CA LEU A 65 2.91 9.04 7.54
C LEU A 65 3.67 7.79 7.99
N GLU A 66 3.17 7.12 9.02
CA GLU A 66 3.72 5.86 9.51
C GLU A 66 3.64 4.75 8.46
N ALA A 67 2.48 4.56 7.84
CA ALA A 67 2.28 3.58 6.78
C ALA A 67 3.26 3.80 5.61
N LYS A 68 3.42 5.05 5.16
CA LYS A 68 4.34 5.41 4.07
C LYS A 68 5.80 5.08 4.42
N SER A 69 6.21 5.34 5.67
CA SER A 69 7.56 5.01 6.12
C SER A 69 7.80 3.50 6.19
N ARG A 70 6.82 2.73 6.69
CA ARG A 70 6.93 1.28 6.85
C ARG A 70 6.83 0.52 5.52
N ASP A 71 5.90 0.91 4.65
CA ASP A 71 5.76 0.31 3.32
C ASP A 71 6.96 0.65 2.42
N GLY A 72 7.53 1.86 2.58
CA GLY A 72 8.79 2.25 1.94
C GLY A 72 9.98 1.36 2.35
N LEU A 73 9.95 0.77 3.56
CA LEU A 73 10.93 -0.20 4.03
C LEU A 73 10.66 -1.62 3.52
N GLN A 74 9.39 -2.04 3.43
CA GLN A 74 9.01 -3.37 2.91
C GLN A 74 9.14 -3.48 1.37
N GLY A 75 9.17 -2.36 0.65
CA GLY A 75 9.23 -2.31 -0.82
C GLY A 75 10.60 -2.01 -1.43
N ARG A 76 11.71 -2.07 -0.69
CA ARG A 76 13.04 -1.97 -1.33
C ARG A 76 13.19 -3.14 -2.30
N SER A 77 13.13 -2.83 -3.59
CA SER A 77 13.53 -3.76 -4.63
C SER A 77 14.99 -4.16 -4.33
N MET A 78 15.22 -5.39 -3.88
CA MET A 78 16.57 -5.95 -3.82
C MET A 78 17.08 -6.06 -5.26
N ARG A 79 17.69 -4.98 -5.75
CA ARG A 79 18.47 -5.00 -6.98
C ARG A 79 19.79 -5.70 -6.66
N ILE A 80 19.79 -7.02 -6.71
CA ILE A 80 21.02 -7.80 -6.76
C ILE A 80 21.68 -7.49 -8.11
N ARG A 81 22.58 -6.49 -8.14
CA ARG A 81 23.47 -6.31 -9.27
C ARG A 81 24.59 -7.34 -9.12
N ASN A 82 24.54 -8.41 -9.90
CA ASN A 82 25.66 -9.32 -10.03
C ASN A 82 26.86 -8.54 -10.60
N ARG A 83 27.89 -8.31 -9.79
CA ARG A 83 29.08 -7.51 -10.14
C ARG A 83 30.21 -8.36 -10.74
N GLN A 84 29.96 -9.65 -11.01
CA GLN A 84 30.99 -10.60 -11.48
C GLN A 84 31.19 -10.66 -13.00
N MET A 85 30.39 -9.96 -13.82
CA MET A 85 30.62 -9.83 -15.28
C MET A 85 31.12 -8.44 -15.67
N ILE A 86 32.14 -7.92 -15.00
CA ILE A 86 32.82 -6.68 -15.42
C ILE A 86 34.26 -6.93 -15.90
N ASN A 87 34.87 -8.09 -15.59
CA ASN A 87 36.27 -8.41 -15.96
C ASN A 87 36.43 -9.71 -16.77
N SER A 88 35.41 -10.18 -17.49
CA SER A 88 35.55 -11.27 -18.46
C SER A 88 35.63 -10.70 -19.88
N ARG A 89 36.74 -10.04 -20.18
CA ARG A 89 37.30 -9.84 -21.51
C ARG A 89 38.80 -9.86 -21.41
#